data_AF-A0A822DSY7-F1
#
_entry.id   AF-A0A822DSY7-F1
#
_cell.length_a   1.000
_cell.length_b   1.000
_cell.length_c   1.000
_cell.angle_alpha   90.00
_cell.angle_beta   90.00
_cell.angle_gamma   90.00
#
_symmetry.space_group_name_H-M   'P 1'
#
loop_
_entity.id
_entity.type
_entity.pdbx_description
1 polymer ?
#
loop_
_entity_poly.entity_id
_entity_poly.type
_entity_poly.pdbx_seq_one_letter_code
_entity_poly.pdbx_strand_id
1 'polypeptide(L)'
;QLNKTEWNKLKTTLSIIPCIPTNQGMKIPNESYIPSSILSSDLPIIILNVPQNLTDDDDDDKQSIIENMENSISAEFLKRLGCRTVNVQSFVHAPSLLTNSTISNSHTMKTLIQHLMEERDNMSEGDLHALKQSECLREIGVREVPDLQKLIDRIIEEHNEQKKESNKEYKLPIALKFLAENFQQHYSKLWKAAKIKRPFLPSISLSKTIILSLSEEVFKDKSPLCATLLPNVVQLFEENFNISLLGVKDCPTLTTAFDILMEKKEEILNVETARKIFAYMNELDGLSRTLIERVSKLAFIPLKGNDNLMKPSQVFIHPDNSTTTTSSSRL
;
A
#
# COMPACT_ATOMS: atom_id res chain seq x y z
N GLN A 1 8.54 -40.47 -1.48
CA GLN A 1 8.97 -39.07 -1.25
C GLN A 1 9.74 -38.61 -2.47
N LEU A 2 9.44 -37.42 -3.01
CA LEU A 2 10.24 -36.82 -4.08
C LEU A 2 11.65 -36.54 -3.56
N ASN A 3 12.69 -36.87 -4.35
CA ASN A 3 14.05 -36.46 -3.98
C ASN A 3 14.23 -34.95 -4.21
N LYS A 4 15.28 -34.37 -3.62
CA LYS A 4 15.54 -32.91 -3.67
C LYS A 4 15.61 -32.38 -5.12
N THR A 5 16.13 -33.17 -6.05
CA THR A 5 16.26 -32.78 -7.46
C THR A 5 14.90 -32.76 -8.16
N GLU A 6 14.03 -33.73 -7.87
CA GLU A 6 12.65 -33.77 -8.35
C GLU A 6 11.83 -32.64 -7.75
N TRP A 7 11.97 -32.37 -6.45
CA TRP A 7 11.31 -31.23 -5.79
C TRP A 7 11.68 -29.90 -6.46
N ASN A 8 12.97 -29.68 -6.70
CA ASN A 8 13.44 -28.48 -7.38
C ASN A 8 12.88 -28.36 -8.81
N LYS A 9 12.83 -29.46 -9.57
CA LYS A 9 12.24 -29.48 -10.90
C LYS A 9 10.74 -29.17 -10.85
N LEU A 10 9.99 -29.78 -9.93
CA LEU A 10 8.57 -29.54 -9.72
C LEU A 10 8.32 -28.07 -9.38
N LYS A 11 9.06 -27.53 -8.42
CA LYS A 11 8.99 -26.13 -8.00
C LYS A 11 9.27 -25.19 -9.17
N THR A 12 10.31 -25.43 -9.96
CA THR A 12 10.60 -24.63 -11.16
C THR A 12 9.45 -24.70 -12.16
N THR A 13 8.87 -25.88 -12.41
CA THR A 13 7.74 -26.03 -13.34
C THR A 13 6.48 -25.34 -12.82
N LEU A 14 6.11 -25.54 -11.55
CA LEU A 14 4.92 -24.91 -10.94
C LEU A 14 5.06 -23.38 -10.89
N SER A 15 6.27 -22.84 -10.67
CA SER A 15 6.50 -21.40 -10.59
C SER A 15 6.21 -20.62 -11.88
N ILE A 16 6.12 -21.31 -13.03
CA ILE A 16 5.93 -20.68 -14.35
C ILE A 16 4.62 -21.04 -15.04
N ILE A 17 3.83 -21.98 -14.52
CA ILE A 17 2.54 -22.37 -15.11
C ILE A 17 1.37 -21.83 -14.29
N PRO A 18 0.22 -21.48 -14.91
CA PRO A 18 -0.96 -21.06 -14.18
C PRO A 18 -1.55 -22.24 -13.38
N CYS A 19 -1.17 -22.34 -12.11
CA CYS A 19 -1.59 -23.44 -11.22
C CYS A 19 -2.22 -22.96 -9.91
N ILE A 20 -2.30 -21.65 -9.67
CA ILE A 20 -2.91 -21.10 -8.47
C ILE A 20 -4.32 -20.61 -8.79
N PRO A 21 -5.37 -21.19 -8.19
CA PRO A 21 -6.73 -20.71 -8.35
C PRO A 21 -6.90 -19.40 -7.60
N THR A 22 -7.46 -18.40 -8.28
CA THR A 22 -7.73 -17.08 -7.71
C THR A 22 -9.12 -16.60 -8.08
N ASN A 23 -9.56 -15.51 -7.45
CA ASN A 23 -10.75 -14.73 -7.83
C ASN A 23 -10.74 -14.22 -9.28
N GLN A 24 -9.59 -14.25 -9.95
CA GLN A 24 -9.41 -13.88 -11.34
C GLN A 24 -9.07 -15.08 -12.25
N GLY A 25 -9.44 -16.29 -11.81
CA GLY A 25 -9.13 -17.54 -12.50
C GLY A 25 -7.74 -18.07 -12.15
N MET A 26 -7.22 -18.95 -12.99
CA MET A 26 -5.91 -19.59 -12.76
C MET A 26 -4.76 -18.64 -13.06
N LYS A 27 -3.84 -18.50 -12.11
CA LYS A 27 -2.69 -17.60 -12.20
C LYS A 27 -1.38 -18.32 -11.89
N ILE A 28 -0.28 -17.77 -12.40
CA ILE A 28 1.06 -18.24 -12.04
C ILE A 28 1.36 -17.86 -10.59
N PRO A 29 2.11 -18.68 -9.82
CA PRO A 29 2.33 -18.43 -8.40
C PRO A 29 2.83 -17.02 -8.08
N ASN A 30 3.82 -16.54 -8.83
CA ASN A 30 4.42 -15.22 -8.62
C ASN A 30 3.50 -14.03 -8.95
N GLU A 31 2.31 -14.27 -9.49
CA GLU A 31 1.27 -13.25 -9.68
C GLU A 31 0.20 -13.30 -8.61
N SER A 32 0.07 -14.43 -7.90
CA SER A 32 -0.96 -14.67 -6.91
C SER A 32 -0.56 -14.27 -5.50
N TYR A 33 -1.57 -13.99 -4.68
CA TYR A 33 -1.37 -13.56 -3.29
C TYR A 33 -2.08 -14.47 -2.31
N ILE A 34 -1.43 -14.74 -1.18
CA ILE A 34 -2.08 -15.34 -0.01
C ILE A 34 -3.12 -14.34 0.50
N PRO A 35 -4.31 -14.79 0.93
CA PRO A 35 -5.31 -13.94 1.58
C PRO A 35 -4.81 -13.51 2.98
N SER A 36 -3.78 -12.68 3.03
CA SER A 36 -3.43 -11.91 4.22
C SER A 36 -4.26 -10.62 4.19
N SER A 37 -5.46 -10.71 4.78
CA SER A 37 -6.26 -9.57 5.27
C SER A 37 -6.30 -8.30 4.39
N ILE A 38 -7.48 -8.07 3.79
CA ILE A 38 -7.94 -6.74 3.30
C ILE A 38 -7.15 -6.19 2.10
N LEU A 39 -6.83 -7.01 1.11
CA LEU A 39 -6.56 -6.51 -0.23
C LEU A 39 -7.78 -6.78 -1.11
N SER A 40 -8.09 -5.82 -1.98
CA SER A 40 -9.29 -5.78 -2.82
C SER A 40 -9.57 -7.08 -3.61
N SER A 41 -10.82 -7.28 -4.01
CA SER A 41 -11.28 -8.37 -4.90
C SER A 41 -10.58 -8.43 -6.26
N ASP A 42 -9.78 -7.42 -6.59
CA ASP A 42 -9.17 -7.26 -7.90
C ASP A 42 -7.68 -7.64 -7.92
N LEU A 43 -7.12 -8.09 -6.79
CA LEU A 43 -5.86 -8.85 -6.81
C LEU A 43 -6.19 -10.32 -7.01
N PRO A 44 -5.34 -11.08 -7.73
CA PRO A 44 -5.45 -12.54 -7.87
C PRO A 44 -5.16 -13.23 -6.52
N ILE A 45 -6.11 -13.10 -5.61
CA ILE A 45 -6.06 -13.67 -4.27
C ILE A 45 -6.50 -15.11 -4.41
N ILE A 46 -5.77 -16.00 -3.76
CA ILE A 46 -6.08 -17.42 -3.75
C ILE A 46 -7.54 -17.62 -3.30
N ILE A 47 -8.38 -18.12 -4.22
CA ILE A 47 -9.70 -18.65 -3.91
C ILE A 47 -9.53 -20.15 -3.85
N LEU A 48 -9.76 -20.70 -2.67
CA LEU A 48 -9.94 -22.13 -2.51
C LEU A 48 -11.42 -22.33 -2.20
N ASN A 49 -12.15 -22.87 -3.17
CA ASN A 49 -13.57 -23.19 -2.97
C ASN A 49 -13.65 -24.38 -2.01
N VAL A 50 -14.31 -24.17 -0.88
CA VAL A 50 -14.76 -25.26 0.00
C VAL A 50 -16.13 -25.69 -0.52
N PRO A 51 -16.35 -26.97 -0.89
CA PRO A 51 -17.70 -27.47 -1.05
C PRO A 51 -18.43 -27.29 0.28
N GLN A 52 -19.44 -26.42 0.33
CA GLN A 52 -20.32 -26.38 1.49
C GLN A 52 -21.08 -27.70 1.51
N ASN A 53 -20.84 -28.51 2.54
CA ASN A 53 -21.72 -29.63 2.84
C ASN A 53 -23.13 -29.06 3.02
N LEU A 54 -24.04 -29.46 2.12
CA LEU A 54 -25.48 -29.32 2.34
C LEU A 54 -25.75 -30.07 3.65
N THR A 55 -25.96 -29.33 4.73
CA THR A 55 -26.55 -29.91 5.94
C THR A 55 -28.02 -30.12 5.65
N ASP A 56 -28.37 -31.40 5.60
CA ASP A 56 -29.74 -31.89 5.62
C ASP A 56 -30.50 -31.32 6.83
N ASP A 57 -31.69 -30.80 6.59
CA ASP A 57 -32.81 -30.94 7.52
C ASP A 57 -33.91 -31.70 6.76
N ASP A 58 -34.14 -32.92 7.23
CA ASP A 58 -35.33 -33.78 7.17
C ASP A 58 -36.16 -33.84 5.88
N ASP A 59 -36.12 -34.99 5.20
CA ASP A 59 -37.34 -35.79 4.97
C ASP A 59 -37.00 -37.23 4.54
N ASP A 60 -37.78 -38.15 5.11
CA ASP A 60 -37.66 -39.60 5.05
C ASP A 60 -37.64 -40.21 3.63
N ASP A 61 -37.11 -41.42 3.58
CA ASP A 61 -37.16 -42.40 2.48
C ASP A 61 -36.20 -42.22 1.29
N LYS A 62 -34.99 -42.81 1.43
CA LYS A 62 -34.48 -43.79 0.45
C LYS A 62 -33.32 -44.64 0.99
N GLN A 63 -33.56 -45.94 0.99
CA GLN A 63 -32.56 -47.00 1.08
C GLN A 63 -31.50 -46.87 -0.03
N SER A 64 -30.23 -46.70 0.34
CA SER A 64 -29.12 -47.64 0.08
C SER A 64 -27.80 -46.94 0.40
N ILE A 65 -27.30 -47.23 1.60
CA ILE A 65 -25.99 -46.82 2.08
C ILE A 65 -24.96 -47.87 1.58
N ILE A 66 -23.79 -47.34 1.24
CA ILE A 66 -22.48 -48.00 1.08
C ILE A 66 -22.30 -48.80 -0.21
N GLU A 67 -21.73 -48.14 -1.21
CA GLU A 67 -20.55 -48.69 -1.89
C GLU A 67 -19.74 -47.56 -2.52
N ASN A 68 -18.45 -47.53 -2.16
CA ASN A 68 -17.35 -46.85 -2.85
C ASN A 68 -17.29 -45.31 -2.76
N MET A 69 -16.72 -44.82 -1.67
CA MET A 69 -15.96 -43.56 -1.70
C MET A 69 -14.81 -43.59 -0.68
N GLU A 70 -13.92 -44.57 -0.83
CA GLU A 70 -12.51 -44.34 -0.50
C GLU A 70 -11.97 -43.36 -1.53
N ASN A 71 -11.83 -42.09 -1.16
CA ASN A 71 -10.86 -41.17 -1.78
C ASN A 71 -10.69 -39.98 -0.83
N SER A 72 -9.97 -40.25 0.26
CA SER A 72 -9.38 -39.21 1.08
C SER A 72 -8.09 -38.75 0.40
N ILE A 73 -7.94 -37.45 0.19
CA ILE A 73 -6.63 -36.88 -0.13
C ILE A 73 -5.81 -36.99 1.15
N SER A 74 -4.97 -38.02 1.17
CA SER A 74 -4.16 -38.39 2.32
C SER A 74 -3.25 -37.23 2.75
N ALA A 75 -2.99 -37.10 4.06
CA ALA A 75 -1.90 -36.29 4.61
C ALA A 75 -0.54 -36.55 3.90
N GLU A 76 -0.41 -37.69 3.23
CA GLU A 76 0.70 -38.05 2.34
C GLU A 76 0.85 -37.13 1.12
N PHE A 77 -0.24 -36.59 0.56
CA PHE A 77 -0.24 -35.64 -0.57
C PHE A 77 0.32 -34.28 -0.16
N LEU A 78 -0.13 -33.72 0.96
CA LEU A 78 0.40 -32.48 1.54
C LEU A 78 1.87 -32.64 1.97
N LYS A 79 2.25 -33.83 2.49
CA LYS A 79 3.65 -34.19 2.74
C LYS A 79 4.48 -34.31 1.46
N ARG A 80 3.90 -34.80 0.36
CA ARG A 80 4.55 -34.91 -0.97
C ARG A 80 4.72 -33.56 -1.66
N LEU A 81 3.89 -32.57 -1.34
CA LEU A 81 4.04 -31.16 -1.70
C LEU A 81 4.97 -30.39 -0.74
N GLY A 82 5.68 -31.05 0.18
CA GLY A 82 6.67 -30.37 1.02
C GLY A 82 6.08 -29.47 2.11
N CYS A 83 4.75 -29.48 2.33
CA CYS A 83 4.12 -28.84 3.48
C CYS A 83 4.51 -29.59 4.75
N ARG A 84 5.61 -29.18 5.41
CA ARG A 84 5.92 -29.66 6.76
C ARG A 84 4.99 -28.95 7.72
N THR A 85 4.11 -29.71 8.37
CA THR A 85 3.39 -29.21 9.54
C THR A 85 4.36 -28.90 10.67
N VAL A 86 4.01 -27.83 11.38
CA VAL A 86 4.70 -27.17 12.47
C VAL A 86 5.09 -28.15 13.58
N ASN A 87 6.28 -27.93 14.16
CA ASN A 87 6.78 -28.64 15.33
C ASN A 87 5.74 -28.68 16.48
N VAL A 88 5.29 -29.87 16.88
CA VAL A 88 5.19 -30.24 18.30
C VAL A 88 5.49 -31.75 18.45
N GLN A 89 6.67 -32.05 19.00
CA GLN A 89 7.05 -33.23 19.78
C GLN A 89 6.65 -34.64 19.26
N SER A 90 7.61 -35.36 18.71
CA SER A 90 8.04 -36.66 19.26
C SER A 90 9.25 -37.19 18.51
N PHE A 91 10.37 -37.27 19.23
CA PHE A 91 11.37 -38.31 18.98
C PHE A 91 10.67 -39.67 19.02
N VAL A 92 11.14 -40.62 18.20
CA VAL A 92 11.58 -41.97 18.60
C VAL A 92 11.59 -42.91 17.37
N HIS A 93 12.78 -43.49 17.12
CA HIS A 93 13.13 -44.68 16.34
C HIS A 93 12.86 -44.71 14.81
N ALA A 94 13.89 -44.57 13.95
CA ALA A 94 14.83 -45.61 13.46
C ALA A 94 14.48 -46.03 11.99
N PRO A 95 15.28 -46.84 11.27
CA PRO A 95 16.21 -46.36 10.24
C PRO A 95 15.90 -46.84 8.80
N SER A 96 16.54 -46.14 7.84
CA SER A 96 17.05 -46.59 6.53
C SER A 96 16.37 -47.74 5.75
N LEU A 97 16.07 -47.51 4.46
CA LEU A 97 16.79 -48.09 3.30
C LEU A 97 16.07 -47.82 1.96
N LEU A 98 16.86 -47.91 0.87
CA LEU A 98 16.52 -48.15 -0.56
C LEU A 98 16.66 -46.99 -1.58
N THR A 99 17.87 -46.92 -2.13
CA THR A 99 18.27 -47.11 -3.55
C THR A 99 17.33 -46.75 -4.73
N ASN A 100 17.86 -45.85 -5.57
CA ASN A 100 17.99 -45.85 -7.05
C ASN A 100 16.83 -46.24 -7.98
N SER A 101 16.38 -45.29 -8.81
CA SER A 101 16.42 -45.40 -10.30
C SER A 101 16.01 -44.07 -10.97
N THR A 102 16.68 -43.68 -12.06
CA THR A 102 16.80 -42.27 -12.52
C THR A 102 16.29 -42.01 -13.95
N ILE A 103 15.34 -42.79 -14.48
CA ILE A 103 14.94 -42.69 -15.92
C ILE A 103 13.44 -42.37 -16.15
N SER A 104 12.62 -42.16 -15.11
CA SER A 104 11.16 -41.91 -15.28
C SER A 104 10.74 -40.42 -15.22
N ASN A 105 11.59 -39.55 -14.65
CA ASN A 105 11.13 -38.35 -13.94
C ASN A 105 10.36 -37.28 -14.74
N SER A 106 10.52 -37.20 -16.07
CA SER A 106 9.82 -36.18 -16.86
C SER A 106 8.35 -36.54 -17.13
N HIS A 107 8.04 -37.83 -17.31
CA HIS A 107 6.66 -38.25 -17.55
C HIS A 107 5.90 -38.29 -16.23
N THR A 108 6.55 -38.78 -15.16
CA THR A 108 6.01 -38.81 -13.79
C THR A 108 5.68 -37.42 -13.28
N MET A 109 6.47 -36.39 -13.61
CA MET A 109 6.20 -35.03 -13.16
C MET A 109 4.97 -34.42 -13.84
N LYS A 110 4.79 -34.64 -15.15
CA LYS A 110 3.59 -34.19 -15.87
C LYS A 110 2.34 -34.90 -15.35
N THR A 111 2.42 -36.21 -15.13
CA THR A 111 1.32 -36.99 -14.54
C THR A 111 1.02 -36.54 -13.11
N LEU A 112 2.04 -36.25 -12.30
CA LEU A 112 1.86 -35.72 -10.95
C LEU A 112 1.18 -34.35 -10.97
N ILE A 113 1.59 -33.43 -11.85
CA ILE A 113 0.96 -32.11 -12.02
C ILE A 113 -0.49 -32.25 -12.48
N GLN A 114 -0.75 -33.16 -13.42
CA GLN A 114 -2.11 -33.45 -13.90
C GLN A 114 -3.00 -34.00 -12.77
N HIS A 115 -2.47 -34.94 -11.99
CA HIS A 115 -3.18 -35.53 -10.84
C HIS A 115 -3.39 -34.50 -9.72
N LEU A 116 -2.42 -33.62 -9.49
CA LEU A 116 -2.53 -32.48 -8.57
C LEU A 116 -3.67 -31.52 -8.97
N MET A 117 -3.92 -31.36 -10.28
CA MET A 117 -5.01 -30.54 -10.79
C MET A 117 -6.37 -31.24 -10.70
N GLU A 118 -6.40 -32.56 -10.82
CA GLU A 118 -7.62 -33.40 -10.76
C GLU A 118 -8.12 -33.59 -9.31
N GLU A 119 -7.22 -33.82 -8.35
CA GLU A 119 -7.57 -33.99 -6.93
C GLU A 119 -8.00 -32.68 -6.23
N ARG A 120 -7.82 -31.52 -6.88
CA ARG A 120 -8.20 -30.21 -6.34
C ARG A 120 -9.68 -30.13 -5.94
N ASP A 121 -10.56 -30.79 -6.69
CA ASP A 121 -12.00 -30.66 -6.52
C ASP A 121 -12.54 -31.42 -5.29
N ASN A 122 -11.67 -32.15 -4.57
CA ASN A 122 -12.01 -32.99 -3.41
C ASN A 122 -11.40 -32.50 -2.08
N MET A 123 -10.88 -31.26 -2.00
CA MET A 123 -10.20 -30.77 -0.78
C MET A 123 -11.18 -30.41 0.36
N SER A 124 -10.83 -30.80 1.59
CA SER A 124 -11.60 -30.46 2.80
C SER A 124 -11.27 -29.05 3.35
N GLU A 125 -12.13 -28.51 4.21
CA GLU A 125 -11.93 -27.22 4.88
C GLU A 125 -10.64 -27.18 5.74
N GLY A 126 -10.24 -28.31 6.32
CA GLY A 126 -9.00 -28.45 7.09
C GLY A 126 -7.74 -28.41 6.23
N ASP A 127 -7.78 -29.02 5.05
CA ASP A 127 -6.67 -28.99 4.08
C ASP A 127 -6.45 -27.58 3.53
N LEU A 128 -7.53 -26.82 3.41
CA LEU A 128 -7.54 -25.41 3.04
C LEU A 128 -6.79 -24.54 4.04
N HIS A 129 -7.03 -24.76 5.33
CA HIS A 129 -6.41 -23.99 6.40
C HIS A 129 -4.91 -24.29 6.47
N ALA A 130 -4.52 -25.55 6.26
CA ALA A 130 -3.11 -25.95 6.15
C ALA A 130 -2.42 -25.31 4.93
N LEU A 131 -3.09 -25.23 3.77
CA LEU A 131 -2.56 -24.56 2.57
C LEU A 131 -2.35 -23.06 2.77
N LYS A 132 -3.31 -22.36 3.40
CA LYS A 132 -3.21 -20.92 3.74
C LYS A 132 -2.00 -20.60 4.63
N GLN A 133 -1.58 -21.55 5.47
CA GLN A 133 -0.43 -21.42 6.36
C GLN A 133 0.86 -22.06 5.80
N SER A 134 0.81 -22.65 4.59
CA SER A 134 1.88 -23.52 4.13
C SER A 134 3.06 -22.77 3.52
N GLU A 135 4.25 -23.06 4.04
CA GLU A 135 5.55 -22.70 3.45
C GLU A 135 5.69 -23.16 1.98
N CYS A 136 4.95 -24.19 1.56
CA CYS A 136 4.91 -24.67 0.18
C CYS A 136 4.44 -23.61 -0.82
N LEU A 137 3.37 -22.86 -0.54
CA LEU A 137 2.87 -21.83 -1.47
C LEU A 137 3.92 -20.75 -1.69
N ARG A 138 4.59 -20.32 -0.61
CA ARG A 138 5.74 -19.42 -0.68
C ARG A 138 6.90 -20.03 -1.47
N GLU A 139 7.17 -21.32 -1.28
CA GLU A 139 8.23 -22.01 -2.01
C GLU A 139 7.99 -22.06 -3.52
N ILE A 140 6.76 -22.26 -3.98
CA ILE A 140 6.44 -22.27 -5.42
C ILE A 140 6.26 -20.86 -6.01
N GLY A 141 6.33 -19.82 -5.19
CA GLY A 141 6.41 -18.43 -5.61
C GLY A 141 5.16 -17.60 -5.34
N VAL A 142 4.14 -18.14 -4.67
CA VAL A 142 2.99 -17.35 -4.21
C VAL A 142 3.47 -16.27 -3.26
N ARG A 143 3.02 -15.04 -3.48
CA ARG A 143 3.44 -13.89 -2.68
C ARG A 143 2.56 -13.75 -1.45
N GLU A 144 3.18 -13.38 -0.34
CA GLU A 144 2.44 -12.97 0.86
C GLU A 144 1.90 -11.55 0.71
N VAL A 145 2.67 -10.65 0.09
CA VAL A 145 2.31 -9.22 -0.03
C VAL A 145 2.48 -8.68 -1.46
N PRO A 146 1.66 -7.69 -1.87
CA PRO A 146 1.83 -6.99 -3.14
C PRO A 146 3.18 -6.31 -3.27
N ASP A 147 3.68 -6.24 -4.51
CA ASP A 147 4.81 -5.36 -4.85
C ASP A 147 4.45 -3.89 -4.56
N LEU A 148 5.44 -3.10 -4.14
CA LEU A 148 5.23 -1.70 -3.79
C LEU A 148 4.62 -0.88 -4.94
N GLN A 149 5.03 -1.10 -6.18
CA GLN A 149 4.47 -0.38 -7.33
C GLN A 149 3.01 -0.76 -7.56
N LYS A 150 2.67 -2.05 -7.47
CA LYS A 150 1.28 -2.52 -7.57
C LYS A 150 0.41 -1.94 -6.46
N LEU A 151 0.96 -1.79 -5.25
CA LEU A 151 0.24 -1.19 -4.14
C LEU A 151 0.00 0.31 -4.36
N ILE A 152 1.00 1.04 -4.86
CA ILE A 152 0.87 2.45 -5.23
C ILE A 152 -0.14 2.64 -6.37
N ASP A 153 -0.09 1.80 -7.41
CA ASP A 153 -1.07 1.78 -8.50
C ASP A 153 -2.49 1.65 -7.96
N ARG A 154 -2.67 0.73 -7.00
CA ARG A 154 -3.99 0.49 -6.43
C ARG A 154 -4.47 1.65 -5.56
N ILE A 155 -3.58 2.28 -4.78
CA ILE A 155 -3.93 3.49 -4.02
C ILE A 155 -4.46 4.59 -4.95
N ILE A 156 -3.82 4.76 -6.11
CA ILE A 156 -4.23 5.75 -7.12
C ILE A 156 -5.59 5.38 -7.71
N GLU A 157 -5.79 4.12 -8.08
CA GLU A 157 -7.07 3.62 -8.61
C GLU A 157 -8.22 3.81 -7.62
N GLU A 158 -8.07 3.34 -6.39
CA GLU A 158 -9.08 3.47 -5.32
C GLU A 158 -9.37 4.94 -4.96
N HIS A 159 -8.40 5.84 -5.11
CA HIS A 159 -8.64 7.27 -5.00
C HIS A 159 -9.47 7.80 -6.17
N ASN A 160 -9.13 7.43 -7.41
CA ASN A 160 -9.81 7.91 -8.62
C ASN A 160 -11.25 7.39 -8.76
N GLU A 161 -11.53 6.18 -8.27
CA GLU A 161 -12.88 5.62 -8.20
C GLU A 161 -13.79 6.45 -7.28
N GLN A 162 -13.21 7.09 -6.27
CA GLN A 162 -13.91 8.00 -5.37
C GLN A 162 -14.09 9.37 -6.04
N LYS A 163 -15.07 9.49 -6.94
CA LYS A 163 -15.54 10.79 -7.46
C LYS A 163 -16.14 11.63 -6.33
N LYS A 164 -15.35 12.43 -5.61
CA LYS A 164 -15.85 13.22 -4.48
C LYS A 164 -15.28 14.64 -4.42
N GLU A 165 -16.20 15.59 -4.26
CA GLU A 165 -15.91 17.02 -4.15
C GLU A 165 -15.63 17.48 -2.70
N SER A 166 -15.90 16.65 -1.68
CA SER A 166 -15.81 17.06 -0.28
C SER A 166 -14.99 16.11 0.62
N ASN A 167 -14.26 16.70 1.57
CA ASN A 167 -13.36 16.01 2.50
C ASN A 167 -14.11 15.10 3.51
N LYS A 168 -15.37 15.40 3.85
CA LYS A 168 -16.10 14.69 4.91
C LYS A 168 -16.46 13.24 4.56
N GLU A 169 -16.56 12.93 3.27
CA GLU A 169 -16.98 11.60 2.82
C GLU A 169 -15.85 10.80 2.16
N TYR A 170 -14.62 11.32 2.19
CA TYR A 170 -13.47 10.64 1.62
C TYR A 170 -13.11 9.42 2.46
N LYS A 171 -13.04 8.26 1.80
CA LYS A 171 -12.60 7.02 2.44
C LYS A 171 -11.14 6.80 2.06
N LEU A 172 -10.30 6.56 3.07
CA LEU A 172 -8.91 6.22 2.80
C LEU A 172 -8.84 4.96 1.93
N PRO A 173 -7.98 4.96 0.90
CA PRO A 173 -7.72 3.76 0.10
C PRO A 173 -7.36 2.60 1.02
N ILE A 174 -7.96 1.44 0.77
CA ILE A 174 -7.69 0.19 1.48
C ILE A 174 -6.23 -0.19 1.29
N ALA A 175 -5.72 -0.04 0.07
CA ALA A 175 -4.30 -0.28 -0.25
C ALA A 175 -3.35 0.63 0.55
N LEU A 176 -3.78 1.85 0.90
CA LEU A 176 -2.98 2.77 1.72
C LEU A 176 -2.93 2.29 3.18
N LYS A 177 -4.05 1.79 3.72
CA LYS A 177 -4.10 1.19 5.06
C LYS A 177 -3.19 -0.03 5.14
N PHE A 178 -3.28 -0.92 4.16
CA PHE A 178 -2.40 -2.08 4.07
C PHE A 178 -0.92 -1.67 4.01
N LEU A 179 -0.57 -0.67 3.18
CA LEU A 179 0.79 -0.12 3.13
C LEU A 179 1.22 0.35 4.51
N ALA A 180 0.37 1.08 5.23
CA ALA A 180 0.69 1.64 6.53
C ALA A 180 0.98 0.54 7.56
N GLU A 181 0.08 -0.42 7.69
CA GLU A 181 0.14 -1.54 8.64
C GLU A 181 1.34 -2.47 8.38
N ASN A 182 1.75 -2.63 7.13
CA ASN A 182 2.77 -3.59 6.71
C ASN A 182 4.12 -2.94 6.36
N PHE A 183 4.25 -1.62 6.51
CA PHE A 183 5.40 -0.86 6.03
C PHE A 183 6.72 -1.35 6.61
N GLN A 184 6.81 -1.43 7.94
CA GLN A 184 8.07 -1.77 8.61
C GLN A 184 8.56 -3.16 8.23
N GLN A 185 7.64 -4.12 8.18
CA GLN A 185 7.96 -5.53 7.93
C GLN A 185 8.34 -5.78 6.47
N HIS A 186 7.62 -5.20 5.52
CA HIS A 186 7.73 -5.60 4.11
C HIS A 186 8.33 -4.54 3.18
N TYR A 187 8.16 -3.25 3.48
CA TYR A 187 8.43 -2.17 2.53
C TYR A 187 9.58 -1.25 2.92
N SER A 188 9.90 -1.13 4.21
CA SER A 188 10.91 -0.21 4.75
C SER A 188 12.28 -0.31 4.06
N LYS A 189 12.76 -1.53 3.77
CA LYS A 189 14.05 -1.77 3.11
C LYS A 189 14.05 -1.46 1.62
N LEU A 190 12.89 -1.55 0.98
CA LEU A 190 12.69 -1.27 -0.44
C LEU A 190 12.40 0.22 -0.69
N TRP A 191 11.94 0.92 0.35
CA TRP A 191 11.52 2.30 0.27
C TRP A 191 12.67 3.24 -0.02
N LYS A 192 12.51 4.03 -1.10
CA LYS A 192 13.40 5.14 -1.45
C LYS A 192 12.53 6.26 -2.00
N ALA A 193 12.24 7.27 -1.18
CA ALA A 193 11.32 8.38 -1.51
C ALA A 193 11.60 8.96 -2.90
N ALA A 194 12.86 9.33 -3.17
CA ALA A 194 13.30 9.88 -4.47
C ALA A 194 13.09 8.96 -5.69
N LYS A 195 12.87 7.65 -5.50
CA LYS A 195 12.55 6.71 -6.59
C LYS A 195 11.05 6.64 -6.89
N ILE A 196 10.21 7.07 -5.96
CA ILE A 196 8.75 7.06 -6.11
C ILE A 196 8.34 8.39 -6.73
N LYS A 197 8.22 8.39 -8.06
CA LYS A 197 7.89 9.58 -8.85
C LYS A 197 6.39 9.72 -9.14
N ARG A 198 5.56 8.99 -8.41
CA ARG A 198 4.11 8.95 -8.64
C ARG A 198 3.37 9.47 -7.42
N PRO A 199 2.51 10.50 -7.57
CA PRO A 199 1.68 10.98 -6.49
C PRO A 199 0.73 9.87 -6.01
N PHE A 200 0.74 9.57 -4.72
CA PHE A 200 -0.08 8.49 -4.16
C PHE A 200 -0.59 8.80 -2.75
N LEU A 201 -0.08 9.84 -2.08
CA LEU A 201 -0.55 10.21 -0.75
C LEU A 201 -1.76 11.14 -0.85
N PRO A 202 -2.94 10.75 -0.30
CA PRO A 202 -4.09 11.64 -0.26
C PRO A 202 -3.77 12.89 0.55
N SER A 203 -3.95 14.04 -0.09
CA SER A 203 -3.55 15.36 0.41
C SER A 203 -4.63 16.40 0.11
N ILE A 204 -4.69 17.44 0.93
CA ILE A 204 -5.56 18.61 0.76
C ILE A 204 -4.76 19.68 0.02
N SER A 205 -5.27 20.08 -1.14
CA SER A 205 -4.72 21.18 -1.95
C SER A 205 -5.06 22.55 -1.35
N LEU A 206 -4.50 23.62 -1.93
CA LEU A 206 -4.83 25.00 -1.55
C LEU A 206 -6.31 25.35 -1.78
N SER A 207 -6.91 24.82 -2.85
CA SER A 207 -8.34 24.97 -3.14
C SER A 207 -9.22 24.07 -2.26
N LYS A 208 -8.63 23.41 -1.25
CA LYS A 208 -9.29 22.49 -0.31
C LYS A 208 -9.90 21.25 -0.98
N THR A 209 -9.43 20.91 -2.17
CA THR A 209 -9.77 19.67 -2.85
C THR A 209 -8.83 18.56 -2.41
N ILE A 210 -9.32 17.32 -2.42
CA ILE A 210 -8.47 16.17 -2.16
C ILE A 210 -7.77 15.79 -3.47
N ILE A 211 -6.45 15.67 -3.40
CA ILE A 211 -5.57 15.29 -4.51
C ILE A 211 -4.62 14.19 -4.04
N LEU A 212 -3.90 13.58 -4.97
CA LEU A 212 -2.74 12.76 -4.66
C LEU A 212 -1.48 13.61 -4.79
N SER A 213 -0.56 13.47 -3.84
CA SER A 213 0.71 14.19 -3.81
C SER A 213 1.90 13.25 -3.68
N LEU A 214 3.06 13.71 -4.12
CA LEU A 214 4.35 13.08 -3.81
C LEU A 214 4.69 13.30 -2.34
N SER A 215 5.39 12.35 -1.73
CA SER A 215 5.77 12.47 -0.32
C SER A 215 6.69 13.65 -0.02
N GLU A 216 7.52 14.05 -0.99
CA GLU A 216 8.45 15.18 -0.86
C GLU A 216 7.78 16.55 -1.04
N GLU A 217 6.56 16.59 -1.59
CA GLU A 217 5.80 17.81 -1.92
C GLU A 217 4.68 18.11 -0.92
N VAL A 218 4.46 17.21 0.04
CA VAL A 218 3.38 17.31 1.02
C VAL A 218 3.94 17.43 2.43
N PHE A 219 3.21 18.17 3.27
CA PHE A 219 3.56 18.43 4.65
C PHE A 219 2.47 17.94 5.61
N LYS A 220 2.84 17.68 6.86
CA LYS A 220 1.88 17.25 7.89
C LYS A 220 1.10 18.44 8.44
N ASP A 221 1.80 19.55 8.67
CA ASP A 221 1.22 20.74 9.27
C ASP A 221 0.46 21.57 8.26
N LYS A 222 -0.62 22.21 8.74
CA LYS A 222 -1.44 23.09 7.91
C LYS A 222 -0.58 24.20 7.31
N SER A 223 -0.74 24.43 6.01
CA SER A 223 -0.02 25.45 5.27
C SER A 223 -0.97 26.25 4.39
N PRO A 224 -0.87 27.59 4.35
CA PRO A 224 -1.55 28.40 3.36
C PRO A 224 -0.86 28.40 1.98
N LEU A 225 0.30 27.74 1.84
CA LEU A 225 1.13 27.72 0.62
C LEU A 225 1.27 26.35 -0.03
N CYS A 226 1.25 25.29 0.78
CA CYS A 226 1.59 23.95 0.37
C CYS A 226 0.41 22.99 0.50
N ALA A 227 0.43 21.91 -0.28
CA ALA A 227 -0.46 20.79 -0.03
C ALA A 227 -0.12 20.14 1.32
N THR A 228 -1.14 19.66 2.02
CA THR A 228 -0.98 19.06 3.35
C THR A 228 -1.66 17.71 3.38
N LEU A 229 -1.12 16.76 4.14
CA LEU A 229 -1.75 15.45 4.24
C LEU A 229 -3.13 15.56 4.86
N LEU A 230 -4.04 14.67 4.44
CA LEU A 230 -5.33 14.58 5.13
C LEU A 230 -5.09 14.16 6.59
N PRO A 231 -5.84 14.71 7.56
CA PRO A 231 -5.66 14.37 8.98
C PRO A 231 -5.76 12.88 9.28
N ASN A 232 -6.65 12.17 8.59
CA ASN A 232 -6.81 10.72 8.72
C ASN A 232 -5.64 9.93 8.10
N VAL A 233 -4.94 10.47 7.10
CA VAL A 233 -3.70 9.88 6.57
C VAL A 233 -2.57 10.05 7.58
N VAL A 234 -2.43 11.24 8.17
CA VAL A 234 -1.44 11.49 9.23
C VAL A 234 -1.67 10.51 10.38
N GLN A 235 -2.92 10.42 10.87
CA GLN A 235 -3.28 9.50 11.95
C GLN A 235 -2.95 8.03 11.60
N LEU A 236 -3.37 7.57 10.42
CA LEU A 236 -3.12 6.19 9.96
C LEU A 236 -1.64 5.84 10.02
N PHE A 237 -0.76 6.73 9.54
CA PHE A 237 0.66 6.46 9.56
C PHE A 237 1.23 6.54 10.97
N GLU A 238 0.94 7.58 11.74
CA GLU A 238 1.46 7.74 13.11
C GLU A 238 1.05 6.59 14.05
N GLU A 239 -0.08 5.93 13.81
CA GLU A 239 -0.49 4.71 14.53
C GLU A 239 0.38 3.48 14.22
N ASN A 240 1.03 3.44 13.05
CA ASN A 240 1.78 2.29 12.57
C ASN A 240 3.31 2.53 12.53
N PHE A 241 3.76 3.71 12.11
CA PHE A 241 5.16 4.12 12.08
C PHE A 241 5.35 5.62 11.82
N ASN A 242 6.56 6.13 12.07
CA ASN A 242 6.90 7.53 11.81
C ASN A 242 6.83 7.86 10.31
N ILE A 243 5.86 8.69 9.91
CA ILE A 243 5.59 9.05 8.51
C ILE A 243 6.76 9.76 7.80
N SER A 244 7.72 10.33 8.55
CA SER A 244 8.94 10.89 7.97
C SER A 244 9.78 9.84 7.23
N LEU A 245 9.60 8.55 7.52
CA LEU A 245 10.19 7.44 6.76
C LEU A 245 9.72 7.42 5.30
N LEU A 246 8.55 8.00 5.00
CA LEU A 246 8.06 8.17 3.63
C LEU A 246 8.70 9.36 2.90
N GLY A 247 9.44 10.22 3.61
CA GLY A 247 9.98 11.48 3.10
C GLY A 247 9.08 12.69 3.35
N VAL A 248 7.95 12.49 4.03
CA VAL A 248 7.04 13.58 4.42
C VAL A 248 7.65 14.40 5.55
N LYS A 249 7.65 15.72 5.41
CA LYS A 249 8.15 16.66 6.43
C LYS A 249 6.99 17.25 7.22
N ASP A 250 7.27 17.72 8.45
CA ASP A 250 6.25 18.41 9.25
C ASP A 250 5.84 19.73 8.57
N CYS A 251 6.82 20.56 8.18
CA CYS A 251 6.63 21.82 7.48
C CYS A 251 7.72 22.07 6.40
N PRO A 252 7.48 22.96 5.41
CA PRO A 252 8.50 23.38 4.44
C PRO A 252 9.59 24.22 5.11
N THR A 253 10.79 24.21 4.54
CA THR A 253 11.81 25.21 4.90
C THR A 253 11.42 26.58 4.37
N LEU A 254 11.90 27.67 4.98
CA LEU A 254 11.64 29.03 4.47
C LEU A 254 12.07 29.19 3.00
N THR A 255 13.16 28.55 2.59
CA THR A 255 13.64 28.58 1.20
C THR A 255 12.65 27.89 0.25
N THR A 256 12.19 26.68 0.61
CA THR A 256 11.16 25.94 -0.14
C THR A 256 9.85 26.71 -0.21
N ALA A 257 9.40 27.30 0.90
CA ALA A 257 8.20 28.12 0.94
C ALA A 257 8.30 29.34 0.00
N PHE A 258 9.48 29.99 -0.05
CA PHE A 258 9.73 31.08 -0.99
C PHE A 258 9.74 30.61 -2.45
N ASP A 259 10.31 29.44 -2.75
CA ASP A 259 10.31 28.92 -4.13
C ASP A 259 8.86 28.67 -4.60
N ILE A 260 8.03 28.05 -3.75
CA ILE A 260 6.60 27.83 -4.02
C ILE A 260 5.84 29.17 -4.15
N LEU A 261 6.13 30.14 -3.28
CA LEU A 261 5.54 31.48 -3.34
C LEU A 261 5.78 32.14 -4.70
N MET A 262 7.01 32.05 -5.21
CA MET A 262 7.39 32.65 -6.49
C MET A 262 6.72 31.95 -7.68
N GLU A 263 6.50 30.64 -7.59
CA GLU A 263 5.71 29.89 -8.58
C GLU A 263 4.23 30.32 -8.56
N LYS A 264 3.67 30.59 -7.37
CA LYS A 264 2.27 30.99 -7.16
C LYS A 264 2.09 32.50 -6.93
N LYS A 265 2.91 33.32 -7.59
CA LYS A 265 2.95 34.78 -7.41
C LYS A 265 1.60 35.49 -7.61
N GLU A 266 0.68 34.90 -8.38
CA GLU A 266 -0.63 35.47 -8.65
C GLU A 266 -1.55 35.41 -7.41
N GLU A 267 -1.39 34.39 -6.57
CA GLU A 267 -2.20 34.20 -5.37
C GLU A 267 -1.93 35.27 -4.30
N ILE A 268 -0.73 35.87 -4.33
CA ILE A 268 -0.32 36.91 -3.37
C ILE A 268 -0.64 38.34 -3.81
N LEU A 269 -1.27 38.55 -4.97
CA LEU A 269 -1.80 39.87 -5.34
C LEU A 269 -2.92 40.32 -4.37
N ASN A 270 -3.65 39.35 -3.80
CA ASN A 270 -4.59 39.62 -2.73
C ASN A 270 -3.84 39.89 -1.41
N VAL A 271 -3.89 41.14 -0.93
CA VAL A 271 -3.21 41.58 0.30
C VAL A 271 -3.58 40.75 1.52
N GLU A 272 -4.83 40.30 1.65
CA GLU A 272 -5.27 39.49 2.78
C GLU A 272 -4.71 38.05 2.71
N THR A 273 -4.64 37.47 1.52
CA THR A 273 -3.98 36.18 1.28
C THR A 273 -2.48 36.28 1.55
N ALA A 274 -1.82 37.31 1.02
CA ALA A 274 -0.40 37.57 1.23
C ALA A 274 -0.06 37.77 2.71
N ARG A 275 -0.91 38.48 3.46
CA ARG A 275 -0.75 38.66 4.92
C ARG A 275 -0.71 37.32 5.65
N LYS A 276 -1.63 36.40 5.34
CA LYS A 276 -1.66 35.05 5.94
C LYS A 276 -0.42 34.23 5.58
N ILE A 277 -0.02 34.31 4.31
CA ILE A 277 1.16 33.61 3.80
C ILE A 277 2.44 34.13 4.46
N PHE A 278 2.64 35.45 4.54
CA PHE A 278 3.83 36.02 5.18
C PHE A 278 3.85 35.79 6.69
N ALA A 279 2.70 35.84 7.36
CA ALA A 279 2.61 35.47 8.78
C ALA A 279 3.07 34.02 8.99
N TYR A 280 2.59 33.09 8.15
CA TYR A 280 3.04 31.69 8.17
C TYR A 280 4.54 31.55 7.87
N MET A 281 5.06 32.21 6.84
CA MET A 281 6.49 32.14 6.50
C MET A 281 7.39 32.71 7.60
N ASN A 282 6.91 33.68 8.38
CA ASN A 282 7.65 34.23 9.52
C ASN A 282 7.84 33.22 10.67
N GLU A 283 7.00 32.18 10.73
CA GLU A 283 7.13 31.09 11.71
C GLU A 283 8.08 29.97 11.23
N LEU A 284 8.54 30.01 9.97
CA LEU A 284 9.41 28.99 9.41
C LEU A 284 10.89 29.28 9.69
N ASP A 285 11.62 28.23 10.06
CA ASP A 285 13.07 28.26 10.16
C ASP A 285 13.75 28.25 8.78
N GLY A 286 15.02 28.70 8.76
CA GLY A 286 15.88 28.64 7.57
C GLY A 286 16.20 29.98 6.92
N LEU A 287 16.04 31.09 7.66
CA LEU A 287 16.56 32.39 7.22
C LEU A 287 18.09 32.32 7.12
N SER A 288 18.62 32.65 5.94
CA SER A 288 20.06 32.66 5.66
C SER A 288 20.45 33.90 4.87
N ARG A 289 21.73 34.28 4.92
CA ARG A 289 22.24 35.43 4.15
C ARG A 289 22.01 35.26 2.65
N THR A 290 22.23 34.05 2.13
CA THR A 290 21.98 33.70 0.72
C THR A 290 20.51 33.88 0.35
N LEU A 291 19.58 33.45 1.22
CA LEU A 291 18.16 33.67 1.00
C LEU A 291 17.80 35.16 1.02
N ILE A 292 18.33 35.94 1.96
CA ILE A 292 18.10 37.39 2.05
C ILE A 292 18.59 38.11 0.79
N GLU A 293 19.80 37.79 0.31
CA GLU A 293 20.36 38.35 -0.91
C GLU A 293 19.55 38.00 -2.16
N ARG A 294 18.96 36.80 -2.20
CA ARG A 294 18.06 36.36 -3.27
C ARG A 294 16.75 37.12 -3.22
N VAL A 295 16.09 37.11 -2.06
CA VAL A 295 14.75 37.68 -1.84
C VAL A 295 14.77 39.21 -2.02
N SER A 296 15.85 39.90 -1.64
CA SER A 296 15.96 41.37 -1.82
C SER A 296 15.88 41.84 -3.28
N LYS A 297 16.16 40.96 -4.24
CA LYS A 297 16.15 41.27 -5.68
C LYS A 297 14.83 40.91 -6.36
N LEU A 298 13.99 40.11 -5.71
CA LEU A 298 12.73 39.59 -6.25
C LEU A 298 11.56 40.51 -5.93
N ALA A 299 10.60 40.57 -6.85
CA ALA A 299 9.36 41.29 -6.66
C ALA A 299 8.28 40.32 -6.14
N PHE A 300 7.91 40.47 -4.87
CA PHE A 300 6.95 39.58 -4.20
C PHE A 300 6.08 40.31 -3.17
N ILE A 301 6.25 41.63 -2.99
CA ILE A 301 5.48 42.40 -2.01
C ILE A 301 4.26 42.99 -2.73
N PRO A 302 3.02 42.59 -2.38
CA PRO A 302 1.83 43.20 -2.96
C PRO A 302 1.59 44.59 -2.38
N LEU A 303 1.07 45.49 -3.22
CA LEU A 303 0.61 46.81 -2.81
C LEU A 303 -0.91 46.90 -2.98
N LYS A 304 -1.59 47.47 -1.99
CA LYS A 304 -3.05 47.66 -2.04
C LYS A 304 -3.42 48.53 -3.25
N GLY A 305 -4.26 48.01 -4.13
CA GLY A 305 -4.71 48.71 -5.33
C GLY A 305 -3.70 48.71 -6.49
N ASN A 306 -2.70 47.83 -6.46
CA ASN A 306 -1.74 47.65 -7.54
C ASN A 306 -1.61 46.16 -7.89
N ASP A 307 -1.70 45.85 -9.18
CA ASP A 307 -1.59 44.49 -9.70
C ASP A 307 -0.12 44.05 -9.87
N ASN A 308 0.83 44.96 -9.70
CA ASN A 308 2.26 44.67 -9.76
C ASN A 308 2.84 44.41 -8.38
N LEU A 309 3.58 43.32 -8.26
CA LEU A 309 4.41 43.02 -7.09
C LEU A 309 5.65 43.91 -7.07
N MET A 310 6.04 44.33 -5.87
CA MET A 310 7.17 45.21 -5.63
C MET A 310 8.34 44.45 -5.02
N LYS A 311 9.55 44.96 -5.26
CA LYS A 311 10.77 44.53 -4.56
C LYS A 311 10.84 45.17 -3.17
N PRO A 312 11.54 44.55 -2.22
CA PRO A 312 11.82 45.16 -0.91
C PRO A 312 12.39 46.57 -0.99
N SER A 313 13.25 46.86 -1.97
CA SER A 313 13.86 48.20 -2.16
C SER A 313 12.90 49.27 -2.67
N GLN A 314 11.67 48.90 -3.07
CA GLN A 314 10.69 49.81 -3.65
C GLN A 314 9.53 50.13 -2.69
N VAL A 315 9.57 49.61 -1.47
CA VAL A 315 8.54 49.81 -0.45
C VAL A 315 9.17 50.31 0.83
N PHE A 316 8.35 50.97 1.65
CA PHE A 316 8.76 51.46 2.97
C PHE A 316 7.91 50.79 4.04
N ILE A 317 8.54 50.38 5.14
CA ILE A 317 7.82 49.90 6.31
C ILE A 317 7.35 51.13 7.08
N HIS A 318 6.05 51.32 7.20
CA HIS A 318 5.53 52.25 8.20
C HIS A 318 5.66 51.60 9.58
N PRO A 319 6.31 52.25 10.55
CA PRO A 319 6.27 51.78 11.93
C PRO A 319 4.84 51.95 12.44
N ASP A 320 4.13 50.85 12.70
CA ASP A 320 2.78 50.91 13.25
C ASP A 320 2.82 51.50 14.67
N ASN A 321 2.03 52.56 14.88
CA ASN A 321 1.64 53.04 16.21
C ASN A 321 0.77 51.97 16.88
N SER A 322 1.39 51.07 17.64
CA SER A 322 0.67 50.27 18.62
C SER A 322 0.11 51.21 19.71
N THR A 323 -1.18 51.58 19.65
CA THR A 323 -2.13 51.60 20.80
C THR A 323 -3.45 52.34 20.48
N THR A 324 -4.51 51.81 21.09
CA THR A 324 -5.79 52.45 21.49
C THR A 324 -6.88 52.75 20.46
N THR A 325 -7.91 51.91 20.53
CA THR A 325 -9.33 52.28 20.60
C THR A 325 -9.59 53.78 20.84
N THR A 326 -10.27 54.43 19.91
CA THR A 326 -11.46 55.22 20.23
C THR A 326 -12.30 55.44 18.98
N SER A 327 -13.53 54.97 19.07
CA SER A 327 -14.69 55.46 18.34
C SER A 327 -14.66 56.99 18.19
N SER A 328 -14.73 57.49 16.97
CA SER A 328 -15.55 58.67 16.68
C SER A 328 -16.00 58.67 15.23
N SER A 329 -17.30 58.87 15.10
CA SER A 329 -18.09 59.16 13.93
C SER A 329 -17.72 60.49 13.25
N ARG A 330 -18.33 60.69 12.07
CA ARG A 330 -18.44 61.89 11.19
C ARG A 330 -17.44 61.88 10.03
N LEU A 331 -17.84 62.00 8.76
CA LEU A 331 -19.11 62.37 8.10
C LEU A 331 -19.19 61.63 6.76
#